data_AF-A0A5A7TAE8-F1
#
_entry.id   AF-A0A5A7TAE8-F1
#
_cell.length_a   1.000
_cell.length_b   1.000
_cell.length_c   1.000
_cell.angle_alpha   90.00
_cell.angle_beta   90.00
_cell.angle_gamma   90.00
#
_symmetry.space_group_name_H-M   'P 1'
#
loop_
_entity.id
_entity.type
_entity.pdbx_description
1 polymer ?
#
loop_
_entity_poly.entity_id
_entity_poly.type
_entity_poly.pdbx_seq_one_letter_code
_entity_poly.pdbx_strand_id
1 'polypeptide(L)'
;MLELQSQLTLEGSQSLSRNEICDQVLGRRPSYLKGLGWGPKLKARKTTSAHMQDRNHVVLASQVEGMQKLIEEDLTQAQQGPPHDP
;
A
#
# COMPACT_ATOMS: atom_id res chain seq x y z
N MET A 1 1.01 16.64 -31.63
CA MET A 1 1.03 16.85 -30.16
C MET A 1 0.75 15.53 -29.42
N LEU A 2 1.44 14.44 -29.78
CA LEU A 2 1.38 13.13 -29.11
C LEU A 2 2.73 12.36 -29.19
N GLU A 3 3.71 12.90 -29.91
CA GLU A 3 4.97 12.22 -30.23
C GLU A 3 5.91 12.07 -29.03
N LEU A 4 5.78 12.96 -28.04
CA LEU A 4 6.59 12.95 -26.81
C LEU A 4 6.30 11.76 -25.88
N GLN A 5 5.10 11.17 -25.94
CA GLN A 5 4.75 10.02 -25.10
C GLN A 5 5.15 8.67 -25.70
N SER A 6 5.49 8.63 -27.00
CA SER A 6 5.80 7.37 -27.70
C SER A 6 7.25 6.91 -27.54
N GLN A 7 8.18 7.80 -27.16
CA GLN A 7 9.59 7.47 -26.92
C GLN A 7 9.86 6.98 -25.49
N LEU A 8 8.89 7.11 -24.58
CA LEU A 8 8.99 6.62 -23.19
C LEU A 8 8.54 5.16 -23.04
N THR A 9 8.10 4.53 -24.13
CA THR A 9 7.45 3.20 -24.15
C THR A 9 8.01 2.28 -25.23
N LEU A 10 9.31 2.39 -25.57
CA LEU A 10 9.93 1.44 -26.49
C LEU A 10 11.39 1.12 -26.11
N GLU A 11 11.57 0.24 -25.11
CA GLU A 11 12.64 -0.77 -25.04
C GLU A 11 12.51 -1.54 -23.72
N GLY A 12 12.02 -2.78 -23.80
CA GLY A 12 12.09 -3.75 -22.71
C GLY A 12 10.92 -3.72 -21.72
N SER A 13 10.18 -4.82 -21.68
CA SER A 13 9.16 -5.17 -20.69
C SER A 13 9.68 -5.41 -19.26
N GLN A 14 10.84 -4.82 -18.92
CA GLN A 14 11.37 -4.79 -17.57
C GLN A 14 10.91 -3.49 -16.92
N SER A 15 9.91 -3.58 -16.04
CA SER A 15 9.45 -2.42 -15.27
C SER A 15 10.64 -1.85 -14.50
N LEU A 16 11.11 -0.68 -14.91
CA LEU A 16 12.16 0.02 -14.19
C LEU A 16 11.70 0.22 -12.75
N SER A 17 12.54 -0.18 -11.80
CA SER A 17 12.24 0.03 -10.40
C SER A 17 12.18 1.54 -10.10
N ARG A 18 11.43 1.93 -9.08
CA ARG A 18 11.29 3.34 -8.65
C ARG A 18 12.64 4.05 -8.53
N ASN A 19 13.67 3.35 -8.05
CA ASN A 19 15.02 3.88 -7.92
C ASN A 19 15.70 4.10 -9.28
N GLU A 20 15.65 3.13 -10.20
CA GLU A 20 16.15 3.26 -11.58
C GLU A 20 15.50 4.42 -12.32
N ILE A 21 14.20 4.63 -12.12
CA ILE A 21 13.48 5.77 -12.71
C ILE A 21 13.98 7.09 -12.09
N CYS A 22 14.11 7.15 -10.76
CA CYS A 22 14.67 8.33 -10.09
C CYS A 22 16.08 8.65 -10.58
N ASP A 23 16.94 7.65 -10.72
CA ASP A 23 18.33 7.83 -11.16
C ASP A 23 18.40 8.22 -12.64
N GLN A 24 17.51 7.73 -13.49
CA GLN A 24 17.45 8.15 -14.89
C GLN A 24 16.98 9.60 -15.05
N VAL A 25 15.99 10.03 -14.24
CA VAL A 25 15.42 11.39 -14.29
C VAL A 25 16.34 12.40 -13.61
N LEU A 26 16.89 12.05 -12.44
CA LEU A 26 17.70 12.94 -11.59
C LEU A 26 19.19 12.85 -11.90
N GLY A 27 19.69 11.68 -12.30
CA GLY A 27 21.10 11.45 -12.63
C GLY A 27 21.53 12.09 -13.95
N ARG A 28 20.59 12.38 -14.87
CA ARG A 28 20.90 13.13 -16.11
C ARG A 28 21.23 14.60 -15.85
N ARG A 29 20.69 15.19 -14.78
CA ARG A 29 20.95 16.59 -14.37
C ARG A 29 21.02 16.70 -12.83
N PRO A 30 22.16 16.35 -12.22
CA PRO A 30 22.33 16.41 -10.76
C PRO A 30 22.21 17.83 -10.19
N SER A 31 22.30 18.85 -11.05
CA SER A 31 22.08 20.26 -10.71
C SER A 31 20.66 20.54 -10.18
N TYR A 32 19.65 19.74 -10.55
CA TYR A 32 18.30 19.88 -10.00
C TYR A 32 18.21 19.49 -8.52
N LEU A 33 19.07 18.59 -8.05
CA LEU A 33 19.16 18.28 -6.62
C LEU A 33 19.79 19.42 -5.82
N LYS A 34 20.64 20.22 -6.48
CA LYS A 34 21.39 21.32 -5.87
C LYS A 34 20.51 22.57 -5.78
N GLY A 35 19.60 22.56 -4.81
CA GLY A 35 18.68 23.67 -4.58
C GLY A 35 17.31 23.24 -4.07
N LEU A 36 17.03 21.93 -4.00
CA LEU A 36 15.77 21.39 -3.48
C LEU A 36 15.52 21.69 -2.01
N GLY A 37 16.41 22.44 -1.35
CA GLY A 37 16.13 23.13 -0.10
C GLY A 37 15.33 22.26 0.84
N TRP A 38 15.96 21.17 1.31
CA TRP A 38 15.43 20.41 2.44
C TRP A 38 15.26 21.43 3.56
N GLY A 39 14.05 21.96 3.67
CA GLY A 39 13.73 23.17 4.41
C GLY A 39 14.11 23.04 5.87
N PRO A 40 13.84 24.08 6.69
CA PRO A 40 14.20 24.07 8.10
C PRO A 40 13.82 22.72 8.73
N LYS A 41 14.83 21.99 9.23
CA LYS A 41 14.69 20.65 9.79
C LYS A 41 13.51 20.67 10.74
N LEU A 42 12.38 20.13 10.29
CA LEU A 42 11.18 20.01 11.10
C LEU A 42 11.62 19.26 12.34
N LYS A 43 11.67 19.97 13.48
CA LYS A 43 11.86 19.33 14.78
C LYS A 43 10.67 18.40 14.86
N ALA A 44 10.94 17.10 14.72
CA ALA A 44 9.90 16.10 14.70
C ALA A 44 9.10 16.27 15.98
N ARG A 45 7.92 16.91 15.87
CA ARG A 45 6.90 16.80 16.89
C ARG A 45 6.64 15.30 16.92
N LYS A 46 7.01 14.65 18.01
CA LYS A 46 6.67 13.25 18.27
C LYS A 46 5.15 13.19 18.28
N THR A 47 4.54 13.03 17.12
CA THR A 47 3.15 12.66 17.00
C THR A 47 3.07 11.26 17.56
N THR A 48 2.18 11.09 18.53
CA THR A 48 1.77 9.82 19.13
C THR A 48 1.06 8.95 18.10
N SER A 49 1.73 8.68 16.96
CA SER A 49 1.28 7.82 15.87
C SER A 49 1.11 6.39 16.37
N ALA A 50 1.94 5.97 17.33
CA ALA A 50 1.87 4.64 17.93
C ALA A 50 0.50 4.37 18.60
N HIS A 51 -0.08 5.36 19.31
CA HIS A 51 -1.38 5.16 19.96
C HIS A 51 -2.53 5.11 18.94
N MET A 52 -2.48 5.91 17.87
CA MET A 52 -3.53 5.86 16.84
C MET A 52 -3.42 4.60 15.99
N GLN A 53 -2.21 4.09 15.74
CA GLN A 53 -2.01 2.80 15.06
C GLN A 53 -2.53 1.64 15.90
N ASP A 54 -2.27 1.65 17.21
CA ASP A 54 -2.74 0.61 18.14
C ASP A 54 -4.28 0.50 18.17
N ARG A 55 -4.98 1.64 18.29
CA ARG A 55 -6.45 1.65 18.27
C ARG A 55 -7.04 1.14 16.97
N ASN A 56 -6.47 1.55 15.82
CA ASN A 56 -6.92 1.06 14.53
C ASN A 56 -6.60 -0.43 14.35
N HIS A 57 -5.45 -0.89 14.82
CA HIS A 57 -5.07 -2.30 14.79
C HIS A 57 -6.04 -3.18 15.58
N VAL A 58 -6.39 -2.79 16.80
CA VAL A 58 -7.35 -3.54 17.64
C VAL A 58 -8.74 -3.59 17.00
N VAL A 59 -9.22 -2.47 16.45
CA VAL A 59 -10.53 -2.42 15.76
C VAL A 59 -10.53 -3.29 14.50
N LEU A 60 -9.46 -3.23 13.70
CA LEU A 60 -9.32 -4.06 12.49
C LEU A 60 -9.24 -5.55 12.83
N ALA A 61 -8.49 -5.93 13.87
CA ALA A 61 -8.40 -7.32 14.31
C ALA A 61 -9.77 -7.87 14.74
N SER A 62 -10.51 -7.12 15.58
CA SER A 62 -11.85 -7.52 16.02
C SER A 62 -12.86 -7.63 14.85
N GLN A 63 -12.76 -6.74 13.86
CA GLN A 63 -13.60 -6.80 12.66
C GLN A 63 -13.31 -8.04 11.83
N VAL A 64 -12.03 -8.37 11.61
CA VAL A 64 -11.63 -9.55 10.84
C VAL A 64 -12.04 -10.85 11.54
N GLU A 65 -11.88 -10.94 12.87
CA GLU A 65 -12.34 -12.10 13.64
C GLU A 65 -13.86 -12.29 13.54
N GLY A 66 -14.64 -11.20 13.63
CA GLY A 66 -16.10 -11.27 13.48
C GLY A 66 -16.53 -11.74 12.09
N MET A 67 -15.87 -11.23 11.04
CA MET A 67 -16.12 -11.67 9.66
C MET A 67 -15.75 -13.14 9.45
N GLN A 68 -14.63 -13.58 10.02
CA GLN A 68 -14.19 -14.97 9.92
C GLN A 68 -15.19 -15.93 10.57
N LYS A 69 -15.68 -15.59 11.77
CA LYS A 69 -16.70 -16.40 12.46
C LYS A 69 -17.98 -16.52 11.62
N LEU A 70 -18.43 -15.43 10.99
CA LEU A 70 -19.64 -15.47 10.16
C LEU A 70 -19.47 -16.41 8.95
N ILE A 71 -18.30 -16.37 8.31
CA ILE A 71 -17.99 -17.25 7.17
C ILE A 71 -17.92 -18.71 7.60
N GLU A 72 -17.31 -18.99 8.74
CA GLU A 72 -17.18 -20.35 9.27
C GLU A 72 -18.53 -20.92 9.75
N GLU A 73 -19.38 -20.07 10.33
CA GLU A 73 -20.75 -20.41 10.71
C GLU A 73 -21.61 -20.74 9.49
N ASP A 74 -21.55 -19.94 8.42
CA ASP A 74 -22.30 -20.18 7.19
C ASP A 74 -21.83 -21.47 6.49
N LEU A 75 -20.52 -21.71 6.45
CA LEU A 75 -19.92 -22.91 5.87
C LEU A 75 -20.24 -24.18 6.66
N THR A 76 -20.33 -24.10 7.98
CA THR A 76 -20.67 -25.24 8.84
C THR A 76 -22.16 -25.53 8.82
N GLN A 77 -23.02 -24.51 8.79
CA GLN A 77 -24.46 -24.65 8.66
C GLN A 77 -24.86 -25.27 7.31
N ALA A 78 -24.16 -24.93 6.22
CA ALA A 78 -24.39 -25.52 4.91
C ALA A 78 -24.00 -27.02 4.84
N GLN A 79 -23.12 -27.48 5.73
CA GLN A 79 -22.69 -28.89 5.80
C GLN A 79 -23.51 -29.72 6.81
N GLN A 80 -24.20 -29.08 7.75
CA GLN A 80 -25.17 -29.72 8.63
C GLN A 80 -26.48 -29.87 7.85
N GLY A 81 -26.64 -31.00 7.16
CA GLY A 81 -27.88 -31.35 6.48
C GLY A 81 -29.09 -31.30 7.44
N PRO A 82 -30.33 -31.22 6.91
CA PRO A 82 -31.54 -31.10 7.72
C PRO A 82 -31.58 -32.22 8.78
N PRO A 83 -32.08 -31.93 10.00
CA PRO A 83 -32.15 -32.92 11.07
C PRO A 83 -32.90 -34.14 10.55
N HIS A 84 -32.22 -35.29 10.56
CA HIS A 84 -32.81 -36.56 10.19
C HIS A 84 -33.92 -36.87 11.19
N ASP A 85 -35.16 -36.80 10.73
CA ASP A 85 -36.33 -37.28 11.47
C ASP A 85 -36.28 -38.83 11.49
N PRO A 86 -36.39 -39.47 12.67
CA PRO A 86 -36.40 -40.93 12.80
C PRO A 86 -37.68 -41.60 12.30
#